data_AF-A0A0Q8D942-F1
#
_entry.id   AF-A0A0Q8D942-F1
#
_cell.length_a   1.000
_cell.length_b   1.000
_cell.length_c   1.000
_cell.angle_alpha   90.00
_cell.angle_beta   90.00
_cell.angle_gamma   90.00
#
_symmetry.space_group_name_H-M   'P 1'
#
loop_
_entity.id
_entity.type
_entity.pdbx_description
1 polymer ?
#
loop_
_entity_poly.entity_id
_entity_poly.type
_entity_poly.pdbx_seq_one_letter_code
_entity_poly.pdbx_strand_id
1 'polypeptide(L)' 'MICGSAFATVVTVSGQGQSYDPGIALADARADANAQCIAQGGTPLEEVYNHVTRANLWLASSIWRCDVP' A
#
# COMPACT_ATOMS: atom_id res chain seq x y z
N MET A 1 -8.51 -24.85 23.16
CA MET A 1 -8.58 -23.38 23.31
C MET A 1 -7.17 -22.87 23.10
N ILE A 2 -6.82 -22.51 21.86
CA ILE A 2 -5.51 -21.92 21.54
C ILE A 2 -5.70 -20.42 21.70
N CYS A 3 -5.32 -19.88 22.85
CA CYS A 3 -5.19 -18.45 23.05
C CYS A 3 -3.86 -18.04 22.41
N GLY A 4 -3.87 -17.80 21.09
CA GLY A 4 -2.74 -17.21 20.39
C GLY A 4 -2.85 -15.70 20.50
N SER A 5 -1.94 -15.07 21.23
CA SER A 5 -1.73 -13.62 21.14
C SER A 5 -1.36 -13.29 19.69
N ALA A 6 -2.32 -12.75 18.94
CA ALA A 6 -2.08 -12.02 17.71
C ALA A 6 -1.12 -10.86 18.06
N PHE A 7 0.16 -11.00 17.74
CA PHE A 7 1.13 -9.95 17.94
C PHE A 7 0.94 -8.97 16.79
N ALA A 8 0.13 -7.92 17.03
CA ALA A 8 -0.01 -6.79 16.12
C ALA A 8 1.38 -6.34 15.65
N THR A 9 1.70 -6.67 14.41
CA THR A 9 3.00 -6.38 13.80
C THR A 9 2.78 -5.29 12.76
N VAL A 10 3.55 -4.20 12.85
CA VAL A 10 3.52 -3.17 11.82
C VAL A 10 4.42 -3.60 10.68
N VAL A 11 3.83 -3.93 9.54
CA VAL A 11 4.54 -4.24 8.30
C VAL A 11 4.46 -3.07 7.32
N THR A 12 5.37 -3.07 6.36
CA THR A 12 5.39 -2.08 5.28
C THR A 12 5.02 -2.77 3.98
N VAL A 13 4.00 -2.27 3.30
CA VAL A 13 3.56 -2.74 1.97
C VAL A 13 3.78 -1.67 0.93
N SER A 14 3.94 -2.06 -0.32
CA SER A 14 4.20 -1.12 -1.42
C SER A 14 3.30 -1.42 -2.60
N GLY A 15 2.45 -0.46 -2.95
CA GLY A 15 1.58 -0.53 -4.12
C GLY A 15 2.10 0.25 -5.31
N GLN A 16 1.56 -0.08 -6.49
CA GLN A 16 2.03 0.42 -7.77
C GLN A 16 0.85 0.83 -8.65
N GLY A 17 1.04 1.90 -9.43
CA GLY A 17 0.02 2.42 -10.32
C GLY A 17 0.64 3.00 -11.58
N GLN A 18 -0.13 2.98 -12.68
CA GLN A 18 0.30 3.56 -13.94
C GLN A 18 -0.88 4.19 -14.68
N SER A 19 -0.70 5.40 -15.20
CA SER A 19 -1.74 6.10 -15.95
C SER A 19 -1.16 7.22 -16.83
N TYR A 20 -1.93 7.69 -17.80
CA TYR A 20 -1.61 8.91 -18.55
C TYR A 20 -1.75 10.17 -17.69
N ASP A 21 -2.46 10.08 -16.57
CA ASP A 21 -2.65 11.14 -15.56
C ASP A 21 -1.86 10.82 -14.27
N PRO A 22 -1.11 11.78 -13.69
CA PRO A 22 -0.30 11.52 -12.50
C PRO A 22 -1.13 11.32 -11.24
N GLY A 23 -2.30 11.96 -11.14
CA GLY A 23 -3.22 11.81 -10.02
C GLY A 23 -3.86 10.43 -10.00
N ILE A 24 -4.28 9.93 -11.16
CA ILE A 24 -4.81 8.56 -11.31
C ILE A 24 -3.73 7.54 -10.98
N ALA A 25 -2.51 7.68 -11.52
CA ALA A 25 -1.41 6.76 -11.24
C ALA A 25 -1.15 6.65 -9.73
N LEU A 26 -1.12 7.78 -9.01
CA LEU A 26 -0.94 7.80 -7.56
C LEU A 26 -2.13 7.19 -6.80
N ALA A 27 -3.36 7.46 -7.24
CA ALA A 27 -4.56 6.87 -6.64
C ALA A 27 -4.56 5.35 -6.77
N ASP A 28 -4.18 4.83 -7.94
CA ASP A 28 -4.06 3.40 -8.20
C ASP A 28 -2.96 2.77 -7.33
N ALA A 29 -1.80 3.42 -7.20
CA ALA A 29 -0.72 2.92 -6.33
C ALA A 29 -1.14 2.82 -4.87
N ARG A 30 -1.94 3.78 -4.37
CA ARG A 30 -2.50 3.74 -3.02
C ARG A 30 -3.55 2.64 -2.86
N ALA A 31 -4.42 2.48 -3.85
CA ALA A 31 -5.43 1.43 -3.85
C ALA A 31 -4.78 0.04 -3.84
N ASP A 32 -3.72 -0.15 -4.62
CA ASP A 32 -2.95 -1.39 -4.66
C ASP A 32 -2.22 -1.66 -3.34
N ALA A 33 -1.59 -0.66 -2.73
CA ALA A 33 -0.94 -0.80 -1.42
C ALA A 33 -1.96 -1.22 -0.33
N ASN A 34 -3.14 -0.61 -0.35
CA ASN A 34 -4.23 -0.96 0.56
C ASN A 34 -4.75 -2.38 0.30
N ALA A 35 -4.84 -2.80 -0.97
CA ALA A 35 -5.24 -4.17 -1.31
C ALA A 35 -4.22 -5.21 -0.79
N GLN A 36 -2.92 -4.92 -0.90
CA GLN A 36 -1.86 -5.77 -0.34
C GLN A 36 -1.96 -5.87 1.20
N CYS A 37 -2.25 -4.75 1.86
CA CYS A 37 -2.50 -4.70 3.30
C CYS A 37 -3.64 -5.63 3.72
N ILE A 38 -4.79 -5.50 3.03
CA ILE A 38 -5.99 -6.30 3.28
C ILE A 38 -5.74 -7.79 2.98
N ALA A 39 -4.94 -8.09 1.94
CA ALA A 39 -4.57 -9.46 1.60
C ALA A 39 -3.74 -10.16 2.68
N GLN A 40 -3.02 -9.39 3.52
CA GLN A 40 -2.33 -9.90 4.70
C GLN A 40 -3.23 -9.98 5.95
N GLY A 41 -4.52 -9.71 5.81
CA GLY A 41 -5.45 -9.62 6.93
C GLY A 41 -5.25 -8.39 7.80
N GLY A 42 -4.49 -7.39 7.31
CA GLY A 42 -4.13 -6.19 8.05
C GLY A 42 -5.03 -5.00 7.79
N THR A 43 -4.84 -3.96 8.60
CA THR A 43 -5.50 -2.66 8.48
C THR A 43 -4.49 -1.60 8.02
N PRO A 44 -4.76 -0.86 6.92
CA PRO A 44 -3.91 0.25 6.51
C PRO A 44 -3.90 1.34 7.59
N LEU A 45 -2.72 1.81 7.97
CA LEU A 45 -2.55 2.87 8.96
C LEU A 45 -2.29 4.23 8.31
N GLU A 46 -1.16 4.35 7.62
CA GLU A 46 -0.71 5.61 7.01
C GLU A 46 0.19 5.36 5.79
N GLU A 47 0.14 6.29 4.84
CA GLU A 47 1.09 6.37 3.73
C GLU A 47 2.40 6.98 4.25
N VAL A 48 3.49 6.21 4.18
CA VAL A 48 4.82 6.64 4.64
C VAL A 48 5.59 7.37 3.54
N TYR A 49 5.36 6.94 2.29
CA TYR A 49 6.07 7.49 1.14
C TYR A 49 5.23 7.31 -0.11
N ASN A 50 5.28 8.30 -0.99
CA ASN A 50 4.83 8.13 -2.37
C ASN A 50 5.84 8.76 -3.32
N HIS A 51 5.84 8.25 -4.54
CA HIS A 51 6.69 8.75 -5.60
C HIS A 51 6.00 8.58 -6.94
N VAL A 52 6.12 9.60 -7.78
CA VAL A 52 5.57 9.63 -9.13
C VAL A 52 6.70 10.00 -10.08
N THR A 53 6.84 9.24 -11.16
CA THR A 53 7.85 9.48 -12.19
C THR A 53 7.25 9.34 -13.58
N ARG A 54 7.77 10.12 -14.53
CA ARG A 54 7.34 10.09 -15.93
C ARG A 54 8.22 9.15 -16.76
N ALA A 55 7.62 8.15 -17.39
CA ALA A 55 8.27 7.19 -18.30
C ALA A 55 7.28 6.70 -19.36
N ASN A 56 7.03 7.50 -20.41
CA ASN A 56 5.94 7.37 -21.40
C ASN A 56 4.51 7.48 -20.81
N LEU A 57 4.23 6.79 -19.71
CA LEU A 57 3.13 6.98 -18.78
C LEU A 57 3.63 7.65 -17.49
N TRP A 58 2.72 8.05 -16.60
CA TRP A 58 3.07 8.25 -15.20
C TRP A 58 3.09 6.91 -14.49
N LEU A 59 4.19 6.64 -13.80
CA LEU A 59 4.36 5.50 -12.91
C LEU A 59 4.37 6.03 -11.49
N ALA A 60 3.62 5.38 -10.61
CA ALA A 60 3.55 5.73 -9.21
C ALA A 60 3.82 4.52 -8.32
N SER A 61 4.45 4.79 -7.19
CA SER A 61 4.64 3.85 -6.09
C SER A 61 4.18 4.50 -4.80
N SER A 62 3.50 3.73 -3.95
CA SER A 62 2.99 4.20 -2.66
C SER A 62 3.30 3.15 -1.60
N ILE A 63 3.95 3.57 -0.52
CA ILE A 63 4.37 2.72 0.58
C ILE A 63 3.51 3.03 1.80
N TRP A 64 2.89 2.00 2.38
CA TRP A 64 1.98 2.11 3.52
C TRP A 64 2.45 1.28 4.70
N ARG A 65 2.17 1.78 5.90
CA ARG A 65 2.19 0.97 7.13
C ARG A 65 0.88 0.23 7.27
N CYS A 66 1.00 -1.03 7.64
CA CYS A 66 -0.11 -1.96 7.82
C CYS A 66 0.01 -2.63 9.17
N ASP A 67 -1.06 -2.57 9.96
CA ASP A 67 -1.19 -3.34 11.19
C ASP A 67 -1.72 -4.72 10.84
N VAL A 68 -0.91 -5.78 11.01
CA VAL A 68 -1.34 -7.16 10.78
C VAL A 68 -1.48 -7.91 12.11
N PRO A 69 -2.51 -8.76 12.30
CA PRO A 69 -2.74 -9.53 13.52
C PRO A 69 -1.63 -10.54 13.84
#